data_AF-A0A7V2CVK0-F1
#
_entry.id   AF-A0A7V2CVK0-F1
#
_cell.length_a   1.000
_cell.length_b   1.000
_cell.length_c   1.000
_cell.angle_alpha   90.00
_cell.angle_beta   90.00
_cell.angle_gamma   90.00
#
_symmetry.space_group_name_H-M   'P 1'
#
loop_
_entity.id
_entity.type
_entity.pdbx_description
1 polymer ?
#
loop_
_entity_poly.entity_id
_entity_poly.type
_entity_poly.pdbx_seq_one_letter_code
_entity_poly.pdbx_strand_id
1 'polypeptide(L)'
;EECAGMGATLSLCWFAPGWMFFGHIGDTRIYFLPGDEGGIRQVSHDDTHVGWLFRNGQLNEREAKMHPRRNALSKALGAGNQFVEPQVGAVAFSPGDLCLICSDGVTDGLYDAGLLQLLRQPDAREAALTPARRVAEAGVERSGRDNATAVVIEGR
;
A
#
# COMPACT_ATOMS: atom_id res chain seq x y z
N GLU A 1 -18.81 2.44 25.40
CA GLU A 1 -17.77 1.45 25.73
C GLU A 1 -17.37 0.59 24.53
N GLU A 2 -18.29 0.20 23.64
CA GLU A 2 -18.00 -0.70 22.51
C GLU A 2 -16.89 -0.25 21.54
N CYS A 3 -16.60 1.05 21.43
CA CYS A 3 -15.53 1.57 20.57
C CYS A 3 -14.28 2.05 21.33
N ALA A 4 -14.20 1.81 22.65
CA ALA A 4 -13.08 2.26 23.45
C ALA A 4 -11.79 1.54 23.02
N GLY A 5 -10.76 2.30 22.64
CA GLY A 5 -9.48 1.76 22.17
C GLY A 5 -9.45 1.35 20.69
N MET A 6 -10.53 1.52 19.93
CA MET A 6 -10.50 1.28 18.47
C MET A 6 -9.55 2.25 17.78
N GLY A 7 -8.83 1.73 16.79
CA GLY A 7 -8.01 2.53 15.88
C GLY A 7 -8.14 2.05 14.45
N ALA A 8 -7.75 2.90 13.52
CA ALA A 8 -7.77 2.61 12.09
C ALA A 8 -6.54 3.20 11.41
N THR A 9 -6.16 2.60 10.28
CA THR A 9 -5.23 3.22 9.33
C THR A 9 -5.97 4.26 8.50
N LEU A 10 -5.21 5.18 7.88
CA LEU A 10 -5.73 6.10 6.89
C LEU A 10 -4.71 6.24 5.76
N SER A 11 -5.18 6.06 4.53
CA SER A 11 -4.42 6.39 3.32
C SER A 11 -5.32 7.16 2.38
N LEU A 12 -4.89 8.35 1.98
CA LEU A 12 -5.64 9.25 1.12
C LEU A 12 -4.74 9.77 0.02
N CYS A 13 -5.25 9.79 -1.22
CA CYS A 13 -4.62 10.46 -2.34
C CYS A 13 -5.54 11.57 -2.85
N TRP A 14 -4.99 12.76 -3.05
CA TRP A 14 -5.64 13.91 -3.67
C TRP A 14 -5.00 14.18 -5.02
N PHE A 15 -5.80 14.15 -6.09
CA PHE A 15 -5.33 14.33 -7.46
C PHE A 15 -5.62 15.76 -7.93
N ALA A 16 -4.60 16.44 -8.42
CA ALA A 16 -4.67 17.75 -9.07
C ALA A 16 -3.94 17.68 -10.42
N PRO A 17 -4.12 18.65 -11.33
CA PRO A 17 -3.44 18.65 -12.63
C PRO A 17 -1.93 18.42 -12.49
N GLY A 18 -1.42 17.30 -13.02
CA GLY A 18 -0.01 16.92 -13.01
C GLY A 18 0.54 16.37 -11.68
N TRP A 19 -0.28 16.26 -10.63
CA TRP A 19 0.18 15.90 -9.29
C TRP A 19 -0.76 14.96 -8.55
N MET A 20 -0.17 14.02 -7.83
CA MET A 20 -0.82 13.26 -6.77
C MET A 20 -0.20 13.64 -5.43
N PHE A 21 -1.01 14.21 -4.54
CA PHE A 21 -0.68 14.42 -3.14
C PHE A 21 -1.19 13.25 -2.32
N PHE A 22 -0.52 12.90 -1.23
CA PHE A 22 -0.99 11.85 -0.34
C PHE A 22 -0.83 12.22 1.13
N GLY A 23 -1.71 11.65 1.94
CA GLY A 23 -1.69 11.65 3.40
C GLY A 23 -1.82 10.23 3.92
N HIS A 24 -0.97 9.82 4.87
CA HIS A 24 -0.92 8.43 5.32
C HIS A 24 -0.58 8.27 6.81
N ILE A 25 -1.30 7.36 7.48
CA ILE A 25 -1.03 6.83 8.82
C ILE A 25 -1.34 5.33 8.82
N GLY A 26 -0.39 4.51 9.30
CA GLY A 26 -0.59 3.08 9.52
C GLY A 26 0.26 2.21 8.59
N ASP A 27 -0.25 1.04 8.19
CA ASP A 27 0.47 0.06 7.35
C ASP A 27 -0.27 -0.28 6.05
N THR A 28 -1.40 0.38 5.77
CA THR A 28 -1.93 0.46 4.40
C THR A 28 -0.91 1.14 3.50
N ARG A 29 -0.71 0.64 2.28
CA ARG A 29 0.35 1.13 1.41
C ARG A 29 -0.18 1.92 0.23
N ILE A 30 0.56 2.97 -0.12
CA ILE A 30 0.36 3.75 -1.34
C ILE A 30 1.57 3.50 -2.23
N TYR A 31 1.31 3.06 -3.45
CA TYR A 31 2.30 2.77 -4.48
C TYR A 31 2.09 3.68 -5.69
N PHE A 32 3.20 4.14 -6.26
CA PHE A 32 3.26 4.87 -7.51
C PHE A 32 4.01 4.04 -8.55
N LEU A 33 3.47 3.95 -9.75
CA LEU A 33 4.08 3.27 -10.90
C LEU A 33 4.13 4.26 -12.07
N PRO A 34 5.31 4.73 -12.48
CA PRO A 34 5.46 5.56 -13.68
C PRO A 34 4.98 4.83 -14.95
N GLY A 35 4.48 5.57 -15.93
CA GLY A 35 3.98 5.06 -17.21
C GLY A 35 5.06 4.50 -18.17
N ASP A 36 6.30 4.95 -18.03
CA ASP A 36 7.42 4.72 -18.96
C ASP A 36 8.21 3.43 -18.68
N GLU A 37 7.52 2.30 -18.52
CA GLU A 37 8.10 1.01 -18.05
C GLU A 37 8.79 1.09 -16.67
N GLY A 38 8.54 2.18 -15.94
CA GLY A 38 9.05 2.39 -14.60
C GLY A 38 8.58 1.30 -13.63
N GLY A 39 9.49 0.93 -12.73
CA GLY A 39 9.19 -0.01 -11.64
C GLY A 39 8.09 0.49 -10.71
N ILE A 40 7.76 -0.32 -9.71
CA ILE A 40 6.85 0.07 -8.64
C ILE A 40 7.63 0.73 -7.50
N ARG A 41 7.07 1.78 -6.90
CA ARG A 41 7.64 2.43 -5.73
C ARG A 41 6.58 2.66 -4.67
N GLN A 42 6.81 2.14 -3.46
CA GLN A 42 6.03 2.53 -2.29
C GLN A 42 6.33 3.99 -1.95
N VAL A 43 5.30 4.86 -1.92
CA VAL A 43 5.45 6.28 -1.58
C VAL A 43 5.10 6.57 -0.12
N SER A 44 4.26 5.73 0.49
CA SER A 44 4.06 5.73 1.94
C SER A 44 5.12 4.91 2.66
N HIS A 45 5.25 5.09 3.96
CA HIS A 45 6.07 4.24 4.81
C HIS A 45 5.20 3.57 5.87
N ASP A 46 5.40 2.28 6.11
CA ASP A 46 4.63 1.60 7.16
C ASP A 46 4.98 2.21 8.53
N ASP A 47 3.97 2.73 9.23
CA ASP A 47 4.05 3.14 10.63
C ASP A 47 3.99 1.92 11.54
N THR A 48 4.96 1.02 11.37
CA THR A 48 5.22 -0.14 12.23
C THR A 48 6.68 -0.11 12.69
N HIS A 49 6.98 -0.79 13.80
CA HIS A 49 8.38 -0.92 14.22
C HIS A 49 9.24 -1.62 13.16
N VAL A 50 8.69 -2.67 12.53
CA VAL A 50 9.35 -3.40 11.45
C VAL A 50 9.57 -2.53 10.22
N GLY A 51 8.59 -1.70 9.86
CA GLY A 51 8.73 -0.71 8.80
C GLY A 51 9.86 0.27 9.08
N TRP A 52 10.00 0.73 10.33
CA TRP A 52 11.13 1.57 10.73
C TRP A 52 12.48 0.85 10.61
N LEU A 53 12.59 -0.40 11.07
CA LEU A 53 13.81 -1.20 10.93
C LEU A 53 14.21 -1.38 9.46
N PHE A 54 13.24 -1.72 8.60
CA PHE A 54 13.44 -1.88 7.16
C PHE A 54 13.95 -0.59 6.51
N ARG A 55 13.31 0.55 6.79
CA ARG A 55 13.75 1.86 6.25
C ARG A 55 15.14 2.30 6.70
N ASN A 56 15.58 1.88 7.88
CA ASN A 56 16.92 2.16 8.38
C ASN A 56 17.96 1.10 7.96
N GLY A 57 17.61 0.19 7.03
CA GLY A 57 18.51 -0.84 6.52
C GLY A 57 18.87 -1.92 7.54
N GLN A 58 18.12 -2.03 8.65
CA GLN A 58 18.35 -3.03 9.70
C GLN A 58 17.68 -4.36 9.39
N LEU A 59 16.70 -4.37 8.49
CA LEU A 59 16.09 -5.57 7.93
C LEU A 59 16.07 -5.47 6.41
N ASN A 60 16.24 -6.60 5.73
CA ASN A 60 15.89 -6.71 4.32
C ASN A 60 14.39 -7.01 4.13
N GLU A 61 13.91 -6.99 2.88
CA GLU A 61 12.48 -7.17 2.57
C GLU A 61 11.93 -8.53 3.05
N ARG A 62 12.71 -9.59 2.89
CA ARG A 62 12.34 -10.94 3.32
C ARG A 62 12.24 -11.03 4.85
N GLU A 63 13.21 -10.45 5.56
CA GLU A 63 13.19 -10.42 7.03
C GLU A 63 12.02 -9.60 7.57
N ALA A 64 11.73 -8.44 6.97
CA ALA A 64 10.59 -7.61 7.34
C ALA A 64 9.26 -8.36 7.17
N LYS A 65 9.06 -9.04 6.04
CA LYS A 65 7.82 -9.81 5.77
C LYS A 65 7.66 -11.06 6.63
N MET A 66 8.76 -11.69 7.05
CA MET A 66 8.70 -12.86 7.93
C MET A 66 8.66 -12.48 9.42
N HIS A 67 8.79 -11.20 9.75
CA HIS A 67 8.87 -10.75 11.14
C HIS A 67 7.54 -11.00 11.88
N PRO A 68 7.55 -11.59 13.09
CA PRO A 68 6.34 -11.95 13.83
C PRO A 68 5.47 -10.74 14.23
N ARG A 69 6.09 -9.56 14.32
CA ARG A 69 5.42 -8.28 14.65
C ARG A 69 5.31 -7.31 13.46
N ARG A 70 5.28 -7.82 12.22
CA ARG A 70 5.28 -6.97 11.02
C ARG A 70 4.09 -6.01 10.91
N ASN A 71 2.91 -6.43 11.36
CA ASN A 71 1.68 -5.60 11.37
C ASN A 71 1.46 -4.90 12.73
N ALA A 72 2.49 -4.81 13.59
CA ALA A 72 2.37 -4.10 14.87
C ALA A 72 2.53 -2.59 14.65
N LEU A 73 1.39 -1.90 14.53
CA LEU A 73 1.32 -0.46 14.31
C LEU A 73 1.98 0.33 15.46
N SER A 74 2.81 1.31 15.08
CA SER A 74 3.34 2.35 15.96
C SER A 74 2.56 3.66 15.87
N LYS A 75 1.82 3.90 14.76
CA LYS A 75 0.85 4.99 14.63
C LYS A 75 -0.45 4.49 14.01
N ALA A 76 -1.57 4.97 14.54
CA ALA A 76 -2.92 4.74 14.03
C ALA A 76 -3.81 5.93 14.40
N LEU A 77 -4.86 6.18 13.61
CA LEU A 77 -5.94 7.10 14.01
C LEU A 77 -6.72 6.49 15.16
N GLY A 78 -7.00 7.26 16.21
CA GLY A 78 -7.63 6.74 17.42
C GLY A 78 -6.64 5.92 18.25
N ALA A 79 -7.10 4.82 18.84
CA ALA A 79 -6.31 3.96 19.73
C ALA A 79 -5.62 4.72 20.90
N GLY A 80 -6.29 5.75 21.44
CA GLY A 80 -5.74 6.60 22.51
C GLY A 80 -4.85 7.74 22.02
N ASN A 81 -4.59 7.88 20.71
CA ASN A 81 -3.88 9.02 20.15
C ASN A 81 -4.84 10.20 19.94
N GLN A 82 -4.63 11.30 20.67
CA GLN A 82 -5.39 12.55 20.50
C GLN A 82 -4.87 13.40 19.34
N PHE A 83 -3.56 13.32 19.07
CA PHE A 83 -2.88 14.00 17.99
C PHE A 83 -2.07 12.98 17.20
N VAL A 84 -2.11 13.09 15.87
CA VAL A 84 -1.34 12.25 14.96
C VAL A 84 -0.60 13.14 13.97
N GLU A 85 0.61 12.74 13.61
CA GLU A 85 1.38 13.38 12.56
C GLU A 85 1.38 12.47 11.33
N PRO A 86 0.50 12.72 10.36
CA PRO A 86 0.44 11.93 9.13
C PRO A 86 1.67 12.19 8.28
N GLN A 87 2.08 11.16 7.54
CA GLN A 87 2.99 11.33 6.43
C GLN A 87 2.27 12.08 5.32
N VAL A 88 2.89 13.14 4.82
CA VAL A 88 2.38 13.90 3.68
C VAL A 88 3.44 13.96 2.60
N GLY A 89 3.02 13.85 1.34
CA GLY A 89 3.93 13.90 0.22
C GLY A 89 3.23 14.18 -1.10
N ALA A 90 4.02 14.36 -2.14
CA ALA A 90 3.54 14.58 -3.49
C ALA A 90 4.43 13.88 -4.51
N VAL A 91 3.83 13.43 -5.60
CA VAL A 91 4.53 12.92 -6.79
C VAL A 91 3.91 13.52 -8.05
N ALA A 92 4.73 13.76 -9.06
CA ALA A 92 4.21 14.10 -10.39
C ALA A 92 3.36 12.92 -10.89
N PHE A 93 2.22 13.22 -11.48
CA PHE A 93 1.25 12.21 -11.93
C PHE A 93 0.75 12.58 -13.33
N SER A 94 1.16 11.78 -14.31
CA SER A 94 1.00 12.00 -15.74
C SER A 94 0.17 10.89 -16.39
N PRO A 95 -0.32 11.09 -17.63
CA PRO A 95 -0.99 10.04 -18.37
C PRO A 95 -0.16 8.75 -18.44
N GLY A 96 -0.78 7.61 -18.12
CA GLY A 96 -0.14 6.30 -18.08
C GLY A 96 0.50 5.91 -16.73
N ASP A 97 0.64 6.86 -15.80
CA ASP A 97 1.03 6.55 -14.41
C ASP A 97 -0.10 5.82 -13.68
N LEU A 98 0.26 4.94 -12.75
CA LEU A 98 -0.69 4.26 -11.87
C LEU A 98 -0.41 4.61 -10.40
N CYS A 99 -1.49 4.80 -9.65
CA CYS A 99 -1.49 4.80 -8.20
C CYS A 99 -2.24 3.57 -7.70
N LEU A 100 -1.64 2.81 -6.78
CA LEU A 100 -2.29 1.73 -6.05
C LEU A 100 -2.35 2.08 -4.56
N ILE A 101 -3.53 2.02 -3.96
CA ILE A 101 -3.69 1.96 -2.50
C ILE A 101 -4.13 0.54 -2.16
N CYS A 102 -3.45 -0.14 -1.23
CA CYS A 102 -3.82 -1.48 -0.81
C CYS A 102 -3.59 -1.75 0.68
N SER A 103 -4.43 -2.63 1.25
CA SER A 103 -4.26 -3.12 2.62
C SER A 103 -3.18 -4.21 2.72
N ASP A 104 -2.80 -4.55 3.94
CA ASP A 104 -1.87 -5.65 4.27
C ASP A 104 -2.35 -7.01 3.75
N GLY A 105 -3.65 -7.25 3.66
CA GLY A 105 -4.23 -8.43 3.01
C GLY A 105 -3.78 -8.63 1.54
N VAL A 106 -3.28 -7.58 0.87
CA VAL A 106 -2.58 -7.68 -0.42
C VAL A 106 -1.09 -7.92 -0.21
N THR A 107 -0.42 -7.07 0.57
CA THR A 107 1.05 -7.03 0.63
C THR A 107 1.69 -8.11 1.49
N ASP A 108 0.92 -8.82 2.31
CA ASP A 108 1.36 -10.02 3.01
C ASP A 108 1.62 -11.17 2.03
N GLY A 109 0.78 -11.33 1.00
CA GLY A 109 0.89 -12.40 0.00
C GLY A 109 1.68 -12.02 -1.26
N LEU A 110 1.83 -10.72 -1.53
CA LEU A 110 2.44 -10.22 -2.77
C LEU A 110 3.64 -9.32 -2.49
N TYR A 111 4.73 -9.58 -3.20
CA TYR A 111 5.90 -8.69 -3.27
C TYR A 111 5.70 -7.64 -4.37
N ASP A 112 6.49 -6.58 -4.33
CA ASP A 112 6.46 -5.48 -5.29
C ASP A 112 6.54 -5.97 -6.75
N ALA A 113 7.41 -6.95 -7.04
CA ALA A 113 7.50 -7.55 -8.38
C ALA A 113 6.20 -8.23 -8.83
N GLY A 114 5.47 -8.86 -7.90
CA GLY A 114 4.16 -9.46 -8.18
C GLY A 114 3.10 -8.41 -8.44
N LEU A 115 3.08 -7.34 -7.63
CA LEU A 115 2.18 -6.19 -7.86
C LEU A 115 2.45 -5.54 -9.23
N LEU A 116 3.72 -5.37 -9.59
CA LEU A 116 4.13 -4.81 -10.87
C LEU A 116 3.65 -5.67 -12.05
N GLN A 117 3.87 -6.99 -11.99
CA GLN A 117 3.39 -7.92 -13.02
C GLN A 117 1.87 -7.86 -13.14
N LEU A 118 1.15 -7.93 -12.02
CA LEU A 118 -0.30 -7.86 -12.03
C LEU A 118 -0.80 -6.53 -12.59
N LEU A 119 -0.13 -5.40 -12.36
CA LEU A 119 -0.61 -4.09 -12.82
C LEU A 119 -0.20 -3.76 -14.26
N ARG A 120 1.00 -4.16 -14.70
CA ARG A 120 1.58 -3.77 -16.01
C ARG A 120 1.60 -4.90 -17.05
N GLN A 121 1.71 -6.15 -16.61
CA GLN A 121 1.92 -7.30 -17.50
C GLN A 121 1.02 -8.49 -17.09
N PRO A 122 -0.31 -8.29 -16.98
CA PRO A 122 -1.20 -9.39 -16.64
C PRO A 122 -1.20 -10.46 -17.73
N ASP A 123 -1.33 -11.72 -17.33
CA ASP A 123 -1.65 -12.78 -18.29
C ASP A 123 -3.07 -12.63 -18.85
N ALA A 124 -3.45 -13.46 -19.82
CA ALA A 124 -4.76 -13.37 -20.48
C ALA A 124 -5.95 -13.56 -19.52
N ARG A 125 -5.80 -14.38 -18.48
CA ARG A 125 -6.86 -14.62 -17.48
C ARG A 125 -6.96 -13.42 -16.54
N GLU A 126 -5.83 -12.92 -16.07
CA GLU A 126 -5.73 -11.74 -15.22
C GLU A 126 -6.24 -10.48 -15.94
N ALA A 127 -5.93 -10.34 -17.23
CA ALA A 127 -6.34 -9.23 -18.09
C ALA A 127 -7.87 -9.06 -18.19
N ALA A 128 -8.64 -10.13 -17.97
CA ALA A 128 -10.10 -10.08 -17.95
C ALA A 128 -10.68 -9.33 -16.74
N LEU A 129 -9.90 -9.14 -15.68
CA LEU A 129 -10.28 -8.40 -14.47
C LEU A 129 -9.78 -6.96 -14.52
N THR A 130 -10.47 -6.04 -13.82
CA THR A 130 -9.92 -4.71 -13.57
C THR A 130 -8.62 -4.82 -12.74
N PRO A 131 -7.66 -3.89 -12.88
CA PRO A 131 -6.40 -3.94 -12.13
C PRO A 131 -6.61 -4.05 -10.61
N ALA A 132 -7.55 -3.30 -10.04
CA ALA A 132 -7.86 -3.35 -8.60
C ALA A 132 -8.38 -4.73 -8.16
N ARG A 133 -9.30 -5.33 -8.94
CA ARG A 133 -9.87 -6.65 -8.63
C ARG A 133 -8.82 -7.74 -8.73
N ARG A 134 -7.98 -7.69 -9.76
CA ARG A 134 -6.85 -8.60 -9.95
C ARG A 134 -5.90 -8.59 -8.75
N VAL A 135 -5.50 -7.40 -8.28
CA VAL A 135 -4.61 -7.25 -7.11
C VAL A 135 -5.28 -7.80 -5.83
N ALA A 136 -6.55 -7.48 -5.59
CA ALA A 136 -7.27 -7.95 -4.41
C ALA A 136 -7.43 -9.47 -4.40
N GLU A 137 -7.88 -10.08 -5.51
CA GLU A 137 -8.07 -11.53 -5.61
C GLU A 137 -6.75 -12.30 -5.45
N ALA A 138 -5.68 -11.85 -6.10
CA ALA A 138 -4.35 -12.45 -5.93
C ALA A 138 -3.81 -12.30 -4.50
N GLY A 139 -4.12 -11.20 -3.82
CA GLY A 139 -3.79 -10.98 -2.41
C GLY A 139 -4.45 -12.01 -1.49
N VAL A 140 -5.76 -12.22 -1.65
CA VAL A 140 -6.52 -13.22 -0.88
C VAL A 140 -6.01 -14.64 -1.16
N GLU A 141 -5.79 -14.98 -2.44
CA GLU A 141 -5.33 -16.32 -2.84
C GLU A 141 -3.96 -16.67 -2.23
N ARG A 142 -3.03 -15.70 -2.18
CA ARG A 142 -1.66 -15.94 -1.70
C ARG A 142 -1.49 -15.78 -0.20
N SER A 143 -2.21 -14.86 0.44
CA SER A 143 -2.12 -14.66 1.89
C SER A 143 -2.96 -15.68 2.66
N GLY A 144 -4.14 -16.03 2.14
CA GLY A 144 -5.06 -17.03 2.70
C GLY A 144 -5.60 -16.70 4.10
N ARG A 145 -5.44 -15.46 4.58
CA ARG A 145 -5.64 -15.10 5.99
C ARG A 145 -6.43 -13.84 6.25
N ASP A 146 -6.46 -12.88 5.33
CA ASP A 146 -7.07 -11.57 5.56
C ASP A 146 -7.87 -11.06 4.36
N ASN A 147 -8.75 -10.09 4.62
CA ASN A 147 -9.48 -9.36 3.62
C ASN A 147 -8.53 -8.43 2.86
N ALA A 148 -8.56 -8.52 1.53
CA ALA A 148 -7.79 -7.64 0.68
C ALA A 148 -8.64 -6.46 0.18
N THR A 149 -8.16 -5.24 0.37
CA THR A 149 -8.72 -4.03 -0.24
C THR A 149 -7.69 -3.42 -1.19
N ALA A 150 -8.12 -3.05 -2.39
CA ALA A 150 -7.27 -2.39 -3.38
C ALA A 150 -8.06 -1.30 -4.14
N VAL A 151 -7.41 -0.16 -4.36
CA VAL A 151 -7.88 0.94 -5.20
C VAL A 151 -6.79 1.26 -6.21
N VAL A 152 -7.14 1.28 -7.50
CA VAL A 152 -6.20 1.64 -8.57
C VAL A 152 -6.73 2.88 -9.30
N ILE A 153 -5.86 3.88 -9.45
CA ILE A 153 -6.11 5.10 -10.21
C ILE A 153 -5.10 5.15 -11.35
N GLU A 154 -5.57 5.45 -12.55
CA GLU A 154 -4.75 5.65 -13.74
C GLU A 154 -4.76 7.13 -14.13
N GLY A 155 -3.57 7.68 -14.37
CA GLY A 155 -3.39 9.03 -14.91
C GLY A 155 -3.93 9.10 -16.33
N ARG A 156 -4.75 10.12 -16.59
CA ARG A 156 -5.37 10.39 -17.89
C ARG A 156 -4.97 11.75 -18.41
#